data_AF-A0A927X3T1-F1
#
_entry.id   AF-A0A927X3T1-F1
#
_cell.length_a   1.000
_cell.length_b   1.000
_cell.length_c   1.000
_cell.angle_alpha   90.00
_cell.angle_beta   90.00
_cell.angle_gamma   90.00
#
_symmetry.space_group_name_H-M   'P 1'
#
loop_
_entity.id
_entity.type
_entity.pdbx_description
1 polymer ?
#
loop_
_entity_poly.entity_id
_entity_poly.type
_entity_poly.pdbx_seq_one_letter_code
_entity_poly.pdbx_strand_id
1 'polypeptide(L)'
;MGVISIKTLDINSQPLEIDNDIEKGFLKGSIWSNLYIPYKYKIDKISFDNDYERAIYMLEVYTFFGVELTLYICTHPNNKEALDMLQKINSERKKICEFIETRFKSLTASSDIQNGYFKLKFPWSDGNVEV
;
A
#
# COMPACT_ATOMS: atom_id res chain seq x y z
N MET A 1 2.35 40.19 -26.49
CA MET A 1 2.57 39.33 -25.32
C MET A 1 1.39 38.38 -25.24
N GLY A 2 1.61 37.08 -25.51
CA GLY A 2 0.55 36.09 -25.42
C GLY A 2 0.32 35.74 -23.96
N VAL A 3 -0.87 36.04 -23.44
CA VAL A 3 -1.27 35.62 -22.09
C VAL A 3 -1.46 34.11 -22.16
N ILE A 4 -0.52 33.36 -21.58
CA ILE A 4 -0.72 31.94 -21.33
C ILE A 4 -1.84 31.88 -20.30
N SER A 5 -3.05 31.59 -20.77
CA SER A 5 -4.18 31.27 -19.91
C SER A 5 -3.83 30.00 -19.16
N ILE A 6 -3.31 30.14 -17.95
CA ILE A 6 -3.20 29.03 -17.01
C ILE A 6 -4.65 28.62 -16.78
N LYS A 7 -5.11 27.53 -17.41
CA LYS A 7 -6.30 26.83 -16.94
C LYS A 7 -5.94 26.44 -15.53
N THR A 8 -6.38 27.21 -14.54
CA THR A 8 -6.37 26.79 -13.15
C THR A 8 -7.03 25.44 -13.18
N LEU A 9 -6.24 24.39 -13.03
CA LEU A 9 -6.75 23.05 -13.11
C LEU A 9 -7.82 22.97 -12.01
N ASP A 10 -9.07 22.67 -12.38
CA ASP A 10 -10.15 22.30 -11.46
C ASP A 10 -9.80 20.93 -10.81
N ILE A 11 -8.57 20.76 -10.30
CA ILE A 11 -8.04 19.52 -9.71
C ILE A 11 -8.91 19.08 -8.54
N ASN A 12 -9.59 20.03 -7.89
CA ASN A 12 -10.31 19.81 -6.64
C ASN A 12 -11.82 19.64 -6.84
N SER A 13 -12.28 19.31 -8.05
CA SER A 13 -13.70 19.01 -8.31
C SER A 13 -13.85 17.75 -9.15
N GLN A 14 -12.95 16.78 -8.95
CA GLN A 14 -13.01 15.53 -9.67
C GLN A 14 -14.10 14.64 -9.08
N PRO A 15 -15.01 14.10 -9.91
CA PRO A 15 -15.94 13.08 -9.45
C PRO A 15 -15.17 11.81 -9.05
N LEU A 16 -15.73 11.03 -8.14
CA LEU A 16 -15.17 9.75 -7.69
C LEU A 16 -15.31 8.69 -8.79
N GLU A 17 -14.48 8.75 -9.83
CA GLU A 17 -14.48 7.83 -10.96
C GLU A 17 -13.31 6.84 -10.88
N ILE A 18 -13.45 5.88 -9.96
CA ILE A 18 -12.45 4.86 -9.66
C ILE A 18 -12.64 3.63 -10.56
N ASP A 19 -11.54 3.04 -11.01
CA ASP A 19 -11.56 1.74 -11.70
C ASP A 19 -11.97 0.64 -10.71
N ASN A 20 -12.97 -0.19 -11.03
CA ASN A 20 -13.41 -1.29 -10.15
C ASN A 20 -12.29 -2.30 -9.86
N ASP A 21 -11.28 -2.33 -10.72
CA ASP A 21 -10.08 -3.15 -10.58
C ASP A 21 -8.94 -2.33 -9.95
N ILE A 22 -8.67 -2.62 -8.66
CA ILE A 22 -7.63 -1.94 -7.88
C ILE A 22 -6.21 -2.20 -8.43
N GLU A 23 -5.96 -3.38 -9.00
CA GLU A 23 -4.66 -3.73 -9.55
C GLU A 23 -4.39 -2.93 -10.83
N LYS A 24 -5.42 -2.76 -11.64
CA LYS A 24 -5.34 -1.94 -12.86
C LYS A 24 -5.04 -0.48 -12.53
N GLY A 25 -5.61 0.06 -11.45
CA GLY A 25 -5.26 1.39 -10.95
C GLY A 25 -3.78 1.49 -10.53
N PHE A 26 -3.30 0.47 -9.82
CA PHE A 26 -1.89 0.38 -9.40
C PHE A 26 -0.93 0.32 -10.59
N LEU A 27 -1.19 -0.53 -11.58
CA LEU A 27 -0.36 -0.66 -12.80
C LEU A 27 -0.31 0.62 -13.63
N LYS A 28 -1.40 1.39 -13.62
CA LYS A 28 -1.49 2.70 -14.28
C LYS A 28 -0.79 3.82 -13.49
N GLY A 29 -0.53 3.61 -12.20
CA GLY A 29 -0.01 4.62 -11.28
C GLY A 29 -1.04 5.69 -10.89
N SER A 30 -2.33 5.41 -11.05
CA SER A 30 -3.44 6.32 -10.67
C SER A 30 -4.70 5.52 -10.43
N ILE A 31 -5.40 5.80 -9.33
CA ILE A 31 -6.73 5.23 -9.07
C ILE A 31 -7.83 5.84 -9.95
N TRP A 32 -7.57 7.04 -10.48
CA TRP A 32 -8.52 7.82 -11.27
C TRP A 32 -8.42 7.47 -12.74
N SER A 33 -9.54 7.04 -13.31
CA SER A 33 -9.63 6.62 -14.70
C SER A 33 -9.61 7.79 -15.69
N ASN A 34 -10.20 8.92 -15.30
CA ASN A 34 -10.29 10.17 -16.06
C ASN A 34 -8.95 10.93 -16.17
N LEU A 35 -8.02 10.71 -15.23
CA LEU A 35 -6.70 11.37 -15.21
C LEU A 35 -5.60 10.55 -15.88
N TYR A 36 -5.87 9.29 -16.20
CA TYR A 36 -4.83 8.40 -16.71
C TYR A 36 -4.42 8.77 -18.14
N ILE A 37 -3.16 9.17 -18.30
CA ILE A 37 -2.50 9.30 -19.59
C ILE A 37 -1.56 8.10 -19.77
N PRO A 38 -1.77 7.27 -20.80
CA PRO A 38 -0.99 6.04 -20.94
C PRO A 38 0.48 6.29 -21.24
N TYR A 39 1.35 5.58 -20.52
CA TYR A 39 2.78 5.51 -20.85
C TYR A 39 3.00 4.80 -22.19
N LYS A 40 4.13 5.11 -22.83
CA LYS A 40 4.57 4.48 -24.08
C LYS A 40 4.72 2.96 -23.93
N TYR A 41 5.21 2.51 -22.77
CA TYR A 41 5.33 1.10 -22.42
C TYR A 41 4.30 0.78 -21.34
N LYS A 42 3.48 -0.24 -21.60
CA LYS A 42 2.40 -0.67 -20.70
C LYS A 42 2.76 -2.04 -20.13
N ILE A 43 2.53 -2.20 -18.84
CA ILE A 43 2.64 -3.48 -18.16
C ILE A 43 1.20 -3.99 -18.02
N ASP A 44 0.86 -5.05 -18.76
CA ASP A 44 -0.50 -5.58 -18.75
C ASP A 44 -0.76 -6.48 -17.54
N LYS A 45 0.27 -7.19 -17.07
CA LYS A 45 0.16 -8.12 -15.95
C LYS A 45 1.53 -8.40 -15.33
N ILE A 46 1.57 -8.47 -14.01
CA ILE A 46 2.73 -8.94 -13.25
C ILE A 46 2.54 -10.44 -13.01
N SER A 47 3.57 -11.23 -13.31
CA SER A 47 3.61 -12.66 -12.98
C SER A 47 4.29 -12.84 -11.62
N PHE A 48 3.80 -13.79 -10.83
CA PHE A 48 4.35 -14.11 -9.51
C PHE A 48 4.78 -15.56 -9.50
N ASP A 49 5.99 -15.83 -9.02
CA ASP A 49 6.52 -17.19 -8.94
C ASP A 49 6.18 -17.83 -7.58
N ASN A 50 5.89 -17.00 -6.57
CA ASN A 50 5.58 -17.44 -5.21
C ASN A 50 4.34 -16.76 -4.61
N ASP A 51 3.65 -17.48 -3.73
CA ASP A 51 2.56 -16.98 -2.88
C ASP A 51 3.00 -15.76 -2.05
N TYR A 52 4.26 -15.71 -1.61
CA TYR A 52 4.82 -14.59 -0.85
C TYR A 52 4.84 -13.30 -1.67
N GLU A 53 5.35 -13.37 -2.90
CA GLU A 53 5.43 -12.22 -3.82
C GLU A 53 4.03 -11.70 -4.14
N ARG A 54 3.07 -12.61 -4.37
CA ARG A 54 1.67 -12.24 -4.58
C ARG A 54 1.09 -11.52 -3.36
N ALA A 55 1.38 -12.00 -2.15
CA ALA A 55 0.88 -11.38 -0.93
C ALA A 55 1.47 -9.98 -0.72
N ILE A 56 2.78 -9.79 -0.96
CA ILE A 56 3.43 -8.47 -0.91
C ILE A 56 2.85 -7.55 -1.96
N TYR A 57 2.72 -8.02 -3.20
CA TYR A 57 2.16 -7.21 -4.28
C TYR A 57 0.77 -6.68 -3.92
N MET A 58 -0.08 -7.54 -3.34
CA MET A 58 -1.40 -7.10 -2.89
C MET A 58 -1.32 -6.09 -1.74
N LEU A 59 -0.38 -6.26 -0.81
CA LEU A 59 -0.13 -5.29 0.25
C LEU A 59 0.27 -3.91 -0.33
N GLU A 60 1.11 -3.90 -1.36
CA GLU A 60 1.50 -2.68 -2.08
C GLU A 60 0.30 -2.01 -2.77
N VAL A 61 -0.53 -2.79 -3.48
CA VAL A 61 -1.75 -2.30 -4.12
C VAL A 61 -2.69 -1.64 -3.11
N TYR A 62 -2.97 -2.30 -1.98
CA TYR A 62 -3.83 -1.73 -0.93
C TYR A 62 -3.22 -0.49 -0.27
N THR A 63 -1.89 -0.46 -0.12
CA THR A 63 -1.19 0.69 0.45
C THR A 63 -1.26 1.89 -0.48
N PHE A 64 -1.01 1.69 -1.77
CA PHE A 64 -1.16 2.72 -2.80
C PHE A 64 -2.58 3.28 -2.82
N PHE A 65 -3.59 2.41 -2.91
CA PHE A 65 -5.00 2.83 -2.92
C PHE A 65 -5.39 3.61 -1.66
N GLY A 66 -4.91 3.19 -0.49
CA GLY A 66 -5.17 3.86 0.78
C GLY A 66 -4.60 5.28 0.84
N VAL A 67 -3.39 5.49 0.31
CA VAL A 67 -2.76 6.82 0.23
C VAL A 67 -3.54 7.73 -0.72
N GLU A 68 -3.89 7.24 -1.90
CA GLU A 68 -4.60 8.01 -2.93
C GLU A 68 -6.01 8.43 -2.46
N LEU A 69 -6.75 7.50 -1.83
CA LEU A 69 -8.06 7.81 -1.22
C LEU A 69 -7.94 8.80 -0.06
N THR A 70 -6.88 8.70 0.74
CA THR A 70 -6.63 9.66 1.83
C THR A 70 -6.42 11.07 1.27
N LEU A 71 -5.61 11.19 0.22
CA LEU A 71 -5.38 12.46 -0.47
C LEU A 71 -6.67 13.04 -1.06
N TYR A 72 -7.52 12.19 -1.64
CA TYR A 72 -8.83 12.60 -2.14
C TYR A 72 -9.76 13.09 -1.02
N ILE A 73 -9.80 12.40 0.13
CA ILE A 73 -10.63 12.80 1.27
C ILE A 73 -10.17 14.14 1.85
N CYS A 74 -8.85 14.43 1.84
CA CYS A 74 -8.33 15.73 2.25
C CYS A 74 -8.90 16.89 1.41
N THR A 75 -9.22 16.65 0.13
CA THR A 75 -9.82 17.66 -0.75
C THR A 75 -11.35 17.60 -0.76
N HIS A 76 -11.95 16.44 -0.45
CA HIS A 76 -13.40 16.21 -0.46
C HIS A 76 -13.90 15.61 0.88
N PRO A 77 -13.86 16.37 1.99
CA PRO A 77 -14.11 15.84 3.34
C PRO A 77 -15.54 15.32 3.57
N ASN A 78 -16.50 15.78 2.76
CA ASN A 78 -17.91 15.37 2.87
C ASN A 78 -18.25 14.12 2.04
N ASN A 79 -17.29 13.56 1.30
CA ASN A 79 -17.53 12.39 0.46
C ASN A 79 -17.52 11.10 1.30
N LYS A 80 -18.70 10.66 1.71
CA LYS A 80 -18.89 9.43 2.50
C LYS A 80 -18.48 8.17 1.75
N GLU A 81 -18.68 8.12 0.44
CA GLU A 81 -18.34 6.95 -0.37
C GLU A 81 -16.84 6.68 -0.39
N ALA A 82 -16.02 7.74 -0.54
CA ALA A 82 -14.57 7.64 -0.45
C ALA A 82 -14.11 7.19 0.95
N LEU A 83 -14.78 7.65 2.01
CA LEU A 83 -14.49 7.25 3.39
C LEU A 83 -14.79 5.76 3.62
N ASP A 84 -15.95 5.29 3.18
CA ASP A 84 -16.34 3.88 3.29
C ASP A 84 -15.39 2.98 2.49
N MET A 85 -14.96 3.42 1.31
CA MET A 85 -13.96 2.70 0.51
C MET A 85 -12.60 2.66 1.23
N LEU A 86 -12.15 3.77 1.81
CA LEU A 86 -10.90 3.81 2.58
C LEU A 86 -10.94 2.87 3.79
N GLN A 87 -12.08 2.78 4.49
CA GLN A 87 -12.25 1.84 5.60
C GLN A 87 -12.14 0.38 5.12
N LYS A 88 -12.79 0.04 4.00
CA LYS A 88 -12.69 -1.30 3.39
C LYS A 88 -11.24 -1.62 3.02
N ILE A 89 -10.56 -0.74 2.29
CA ILE A 89 -9.16 -0.91 1.89
C ILE A 89 -8.26 -1.10 3.12
N ASN A 90 -8.44 -0.29 4.17
CA ASN A 90 -7.66 -0.44 5.40
C ASN A 90 -7.88 -1.78 6.10
N SER A 91 -9.12 -2.28 6.11
CA SER A 91 -9.43 -3.60 6.66
C SER A 91 -8.80 -4.74 5.86
N GLU A 92 -8.84 -4.69 4.53
CA GLU A 92 -8.21 -5.69 3.67
C GLU A 92 -6.67 -5.63 3.79
N ARG A 93 -6.09 -4.43 3.81
CA ARG A 93 -4.66 -4.21 4.04
C ARG A 93 -4.20 -4.86 5.34
N LYS A 94 -4.98 -4.71 6.42
CA LYS A 94 -4.68 -5.32 7.71
C LYS A 94 -4.72 -6.84 7.65
N LYS A 95 -5.74 -7.43 7.02
CA LYS A 95 -5.84 -8.90 6.85
C LYS A 95 -4.64 -9.48 6.10
N ILE A 96 -4.20 -8.81 5.03
CA ILE A 96 -3.03 -9.26 4.26
C ILE A 96 -1.75 -9.10 5.05
N CYS A 97 -1.61 -8.01 5.80
CA CYS A 97 -0.47 -7.84 6.71
C CYS A 97 -0.42 -9.00 7.72
N GLU A 98 -1.53 -9.29 8.40
CA GLU A 98 -1.63 -10.41 9.35
C GLU A 98 -1.35 -11.78 8.68
N PHE A 99 -1.83 -11.99 7.45
CA PHE A 99 -1.53 -13.20 6.69
C PHE A 99 -0.03 -13.33 6.37
N ILE A 100 0.61 -12.24 5.94
CA ILE A 100 2.05 -12.24 5.67
C ILE A 100 2.83 -12.53 6.95
N GLU A 101 2.41 -11.88 8.04
CA GLU A 101 3.05 -12.03 9.32
C GLU A 101 2.92 -13.45 9.88
N THR A 102 1.73 -14.03 9.84
CA THR A 102 1.51 -15.40 10.33
C THR A 102 2.20 -16.45 9.48
N ARG A 103 2.19 -16.31 8.15
CA ARG A 103 2.69 -17.33 7.23
C ARG A 103 4.20 -17.23 6.97
N PHE A 104 4.78 -16.04 6.98
CA PHE A 104 6.17 -15.81 6.55
C PHE A 104 7.09 -15.20 7.62
N LYS A 105 6.58 -14.55 8.67
CA LYS A 105 7.41 -13.89 9.72
C LYS A 105 8.22 -14.88 10.57
N SER A 106 7.90 -16.17 10.52
CA SER A 106 8.70 -17.23 11.19
C SER A 106 10.11 -17.40 10.61
N LEU A 107 10.39 -16.87 9.40
CA LEU A 107 11.66 -17.09 8.69
C LEU A 107 12.66 -15.91 8.75
N THR A 108 12.26 -14.76 9.31
CA THR A 108 13.14 -13.58 9.42
C THR A 108 13.75 -13.46 10.82
N ALA A 109 15.04 -13.13 10.89
CA ALA A 109 15.89 -13.04 12.09
C ALA A 109 15.47 -12.03 13.19
N SER A 110 14.25 -11.49 13.10
CA SER A 110 13.74 -10.43 13.98
C SER A 110 12.28 -10.68 14.40
N SER A 111 11.81 -11.93 14.34
CA SER A 111 10.45 -12.25 14.77
C SER A 111 10.36 -12.32 16.30
N ASP A 112 9.22 -11.91 16.87
CA ASP A 112 8.99 -12.01 18.33
C ASP A 112 9.03 -13.46 18.85
N ILE A 113 8.88 -14.45 17.96
CA ILE A 113 9.07 -15.88 18.24
C ILE A 113 10.56 -16.18 18.49
N GLN A 114 11.48 -15.42 17.88
CA GLN A 114 12.92 -15.43 18.15
C GLN A 114 13.33 -14.64 19.40
N ASN A 115 12.40 -14.11 20.21
CA ASN A 115 12.75 -13.56 21.54
C ASN A 115 13.47 -14.58 22.46
N GLY A 116 13.52 -15.87 22.07
CA GLY A 116 14.37 -16.88 22.69
C GLY A 116 15.82 -16.96 22.15
N TYR A 117 16.12 -16.50 20.93
CA TYR A 117 17.47 -16.55 20.34
C TYR A 117 18.44 -15.54 20.97
N PHE A 118 17.94 -14.39 21.45
CA PHE A 118 18.74 -13.42 22.20
C PHE A 118 19.04 -13.86 23.65
N LYS A 119 18.57 -15.03 24.11
CA LYS A 119 18.98 -15.64 25.38
C LYS A 119 20.27 -16.47 25.28
N LEU A 120 20.88 -16.54 24.09
CA LEU A 120 22.20 -17.12 23.96
C LEU A 120 23.21 -16.21 24.67
N LYS A 121 23.83 -16.71 25.74
CA LYS A 121 25.00 -16.06 26.34
C LYS A 121 26.02 -15.83 25.23
N PHE A 122 26.27 -14.58 24.89
CA PHE A 122 27.32 -14.25 23.95
C PHE A 122 28.64 -14.78 24.52
N PRO A 123 29.54 -15.34 23.69
CA PRO A 123 30.77 -15.96 24.19
C PRO A 123 31.73 -15.00 24.92
N TRP A 124 31.45 -13.69 24.91
CA TRP A 124 32.15 -12.65 25.65
C TRP A 124 31.34 -12.04 26.82
N SER A 125 30.12 -12.52 27.09
CA SER A 125 29.38 -12.09 28.27
C SER A 125 29.88 -12.88 29.48
N ASP A 126 30.79 -12.29 30.24
CA ASP A 126 31.33 -12.87 31.47
C ASP A 126 30.25 -12.90 32.55
N GLY A 127 29.45 -13.98 32.55
CA GLY A 127 28.87 -14.64 33.72
C GLY A 127 27.86 -13.89 34.60
N ASN A 128 27.84 -12.56 34.67
CA ASN A 128 27.18 -11.81 35.74
C ASN A 128 26.27 -10.73 35.15
N VAL A 129 25.07 -11.14 34.77
CA VAL A 129 23.93 -10.22 34.76
C VAL A 129 22.87 -10.89 35.61
N GLU A 130 22.93 -10.61 36.91
CA GLU A 130 21.79 -10.82 37.81
C GLU A 130 20.75 -9.74 37.51
N VAL A 131 19.49 -10.18 37.52
CA VAL A 131 18.28 -9.43 37.17
C VAL A 131 17.96 -8.37 38.22
#